data_AF-A0A2V9SHJ1-F1
#
_entry.id   AF-A0A2V9SHJ1-F1
#
_cell.length_a   1.000
_cell.length_b   1.000
_cell.length_c   1.000
_cell.angle_alpha   90.00
_cell.angle_beta   90.00
_cell.angle_gamma   90.00
#
_symmetry.space_group_name_H-M   'P 1'
#
loop_
_entity.id
_entity.type
_entity.pdbx_description
1 polymer ?
#
loop_
_entity_poly.entity_id
_entity_poly.type
_entity_poly.pdbx_seq_one_letter_code
_entity_poly.pdbx_strand_id
1 'polypeptide(L)'
;MLYHFAAMKNALVRHVVFLLLAASLSAAQGQNAGSLKTEYLDDFAETCKHLDQLSQAMPANKYAWRPGAGVRSVSEVYVHIANGNFLLLSLTGVKLPAEYFPSLPPGAKGKPDTQAVFKRMGELEKTVTDKDAVTRMLKSSLDEVRNRLSQLTAAELDRPADFFGEKTTVRRIYLRIFAHVNEHYGQSVAYARVNGIVPPWSQKPE
;
A
#
# COMPACT_ATOMS: atom_id res chain seq x y z
N MET A 1 41.30 -60.90 10.85
CA MET A 1 41.12 -59.58 11.49
C MET A 1 41.17 -58.38 10.53
N LEU A 2 41.42 -58.58 9.22
CA LEU A 2 41.53 -57.47 8.24
C LEU A 2 40.26 -57.18 7.41
N TYR A 3 39.30 -58.11 7.34
CA TYR A 3 38.07 -57.94 6.56
C TYR A 3 36.98 -57.08 7.24
N HIS A 4 36.97 -57.00 8.58
CA HIS A 4 35.94 -56.22 9.32
C HIS A 4 36.19 -54.71 9.31
N PHE A 5 37.43 -54.24 9.12
CA PHE A 5 37.76 -52.81 9.14
C PHE A 5 37.39 -52.06 7.84
N ALA A 6 37.39 -52.75 6.69
CA ALA A 6 37.04 -52.14 5.40
C ALA A 6 35.53 -51.88 5.27
N ALA A 7 34.69 -52.77 5.81
CA ALA A 7 33.23 -52.64 5.77
C ALA A 7 32.72 -51.45 6.63
N MET A 8 33.33 -51.22 7.81
CA MET A 8 32.98 -50.11 8.69
C MET A 8 33.32 -48.72 8.10
N LYS A 9 34.46 -48.59 7.40
CA LYS A 9 34.82 -47.32 6.74
C LYS A 9 33.85 -46.97 5.60
N ASN A 10 33.41 -47.96 4.83
CA ASN A 10 32.45 -47.76 3.74
C ASN A 10 31.04 -47.45 4.26
N ALA A 11 30.64 -48.02 5.41
CA ALA A 11 29.38 -47.68 6.07
C ALA A 11 29.40 -46.25 6.63
N LEU A 12 30.47 -45.84 7.31
CA LEU A 12 30.58 -44.49 7.89
C LEU A 12 30.58 -43.38 6.82
N VAL A 13 31.29 -43.59 5.71
CA VAL A 13 31.32 -42.64 4.58
C VAL A 13 29.95 -42.53 3.90
N ARG A 14 29.21 -43.65 3.76
CA ARG A 14 27.84 -43.64 3.23
C ARG A 14 26.85 -42.88 4.11
N HIS A 15 26.97 -42.99 5.45
CA HIS A 15 26.07 -42.29 6.37
C HIS A 15 26.37 -40.79 6.46
N VAL A 16 27.65 -40.39 6.41
CA VAL A 16 28.05 -38.97 6.38
C VAL A 16 27.63 -38.29 5.05
N VAL A 17 27.76 -38.99 3.92
CA VAL A 17 27.27 -38.50 2.61
C VAL A 17 25.74 -38.40 2.57
N PHE A 18 25.01 -39.35 3.17
CA PHE A 18 23.54 -39.27 3.28
C PHE A 18 23.08 -38.14 4.21
N LEU A 19 23.77 -37.87 5.32
CA LEU A 19 23.47 -36.76 6.23
C LEU A 19 23.76 -35.39 5.59
N LEU A 20 24.81 -35.28 4.78
CA LEU A 20 25.12 -34.05 4.03
C LEU A 20 24.12 -33.82 2.87
N LEU A 21 23.68 -34.88 2.17
CA LEU A 21 22.63 -34.75 1.15
C LEU A 21 21.27 -34.39 1.76
N ALA A 22 20.90 -34.96 2.91
CA ALA A 22 19.63 -34.66 3.58
C ALA A 22 19.59 -33.20 4.10
N ALA A 23 20.70 -32.69 4.63
CA ALA A 23 20.80 -31.28 5.05
C ALA A 23 20.69 -30.30 3.87
N SER A 24 21.18 -30.67 2.68
CA SER A 24 21.04 -29.85 1.47
C SER A 24 19.64 -29.85 0.85
N LEU A 25 18.80 -30.88 1.09
CA LEU A 25 17.40 -30.86 0.62
C LEU A 25 16.50 -30.00 1.53
N SER A 26 16.75 -29.95 2.84
CA SER A 26 15.98 -29.08 3.75
C SER A 26 16.30 -27.58 3.58
N ALA A 27 17.51 -27.25 3.14
CA ALA A 27 17.87 -25.87 2.77
C ALA A 27 17.30 -25.42 1.41
N ALA A 28 16.80 -26.37 0.60
CA ALA A 28 16.26 -26.14 -0.74
C ALA A 28 14.73 -26.12 -0.79
N GLN A 29 14.04 -26.23 0.34
CA GLN A 29 12.68 -25.69 0.47
C GLN A 29 12.78 -24.16 0.51
N GLY A 30 13.26 -23.59 -0.61
CA GLY A 30 13.35 -22.15 -0.80
C GLY A 30 11.96 -21.58 -0.55
N GLN A 31 11.91 -20.53 0.27
CA GLN A 31 10.72 -19.70 0.36
C GLN A 31 10.31 -19.35 -1.08
N ASN A 32 9.09 -19.70 -1.50
CA ASN A 32 8.53 -19.19 -2.74
C ASN A 32 8.30 -17.68 -2.55
N ALA A 33 9.37 -16.89 -2.60
CA ALA A 33 9.31 -15.44 -2.55
C ALA A 33 8.68 -14.95 -3.86
N GLY A 34 7.68 -14.07 -3.73
CA GLY A 34 7.06 -13.46 -4.89
C GLY A 34 8.03 -12.50 -5.57
N SER A 35 7.68 -11.99 -6.75
CA SER A 35 8.37 -10.79 -7.22
C SER A 35 8.08 -9.64 -6.26
N LEU A 36 8.99 -8.67 -6.12
CA LEU A 36 8.74 -7.46 -5.30
C LEU A 36 7.41 -6.77 -5.65
N LYS A 37 7.01 -6.80 -6.94
CA LYS A 37 5.72 -6.28 -7.38
C LYS A 37 4.55 -7.09 -6.80
N THR A 38 4.66 -8.41 -6.81
CA THR A 38 3.66 -9.32 -6.24
C THR A 38 3.52 -9.08 -4.74
N GLU A 39 4.63 -9.08 -4.02
CA GLU A 39 4.65 -8.86 -2.56
C GLU A 39 4.11 -7.48 -2.18
N TYR A 40 4.48 -6.44 -2.94
CA TYR A 40 3.85 -5.11 -2.80
C TYR A 40 2.33 -5.20 -2.96
N LEU A 41 1.85 -5.85 -4.02
CA LEU A 41 0.41 -5.90 -4.33
C LEU A 41 -0.36 -6.65 -3.25
N ASP A 42 0.22 -7.71 -2.68
CA ASP A 42 -0.37 -8.50 -1.60
C ASP A 42 -0.49 -7.66 -0.32
N ASP A 43 0.60 -7.04 0.13
CA ASP A 43 0.60 -6.18 1.33
C ASP A 43 -0.29 -4.94 1.17
N PHE A 44 -0.26 -4.33 -0.01
CA PHE A 44 -1.09 -3.17 -0.32
C PHE A 44 -2.58 -3.57 -0.38
N ALA A 45 -2.91 -4.75 -0.90
CA ALA A 45 -4.30 -5.23 -0.93
C ALA A 45 -4.85 -5.42 0.49
N GLU A 46 -4.06 -5.97 1.41
CA GLU A 46 -4.49 -6.11 2.81
C GLU A 46 -4.66 -4.74 3.49
N THR A 47 -3.73 -3.81 3.24
CA THR A 47 -3.85 -2.43 3.73
C THR A 47 -5.11 -1.74 3.20
N CYS A 48 -5.40 -1.87 1.91
CA CYS A 48 -6.61 -1.31 1.28
C CYS A 48 -7.90 -1.88 1.90
N LYS A 49 -7.94 -3.21 2.10
CA LYS A 49 -9.06 -3.89 2.76
C LYS A 49 -9.27 -3.38 4.19
N HIS A 50 -8.19 -3.22 4.96
CA HIS A 50 -8.27 -2.70 6.32
C HIS A 50 -8.75 -1.24 6.37
N LEU A 51 -8.27 -0.38 5.47
CA LEU A 51 -8.75 1.00 5.37
C LEU A 51 -10.23 1.07 5.01
N ASP A 52 -10.69 0.25 4.04
CA ASP A 52 -12.10 0.15 3.70
C ASP A 52 -12.92 -0.30 4.92
N GLN A 53 -12.52 -1.39 5.57
CA GLN A 53 -13.18 -1.89 6.79
C GLN A 53 -13.23 -0.86 7.93
N LEU A 54 -12.15 -0.10 8.18
CA LEU A 54 -12.15 0.98 9.17
C LEU A 54 -13.11 2.10 8.80
N SER A 55 -13.13 2.49 7.52
CA SER A 55 -14.02 3.54 7.04
C SER A 55 -15.49 3.14 7.23
N GLN A 56 -15.83 1.87 6.97
CA GLN A 56 -17.17 1.33 7.18
C GLN A 56 -17.52 1.17 8.66
N ALA A 57 -16.59 0.70 9.48
CA ALA A 57 -16.81 0.48 10.92
C ALA A 57 -16.96 1.79 11.72
N MET A 58 -16.36 2.88 11.25
CA MET A 58 -16.47 4.19 11.89
C MET A 58 -17.91 4.74 11.78
N PRO A 59 -18.58 5.09 12.89
CA PRO A 59 -19.92 5.68 12.86
C PRO A 59 -19.95 7.02 12.12
N ALA A 60 -21.03 7.32 11.40
CA ALA A 60 -21.13 8.54 10.60
C ALA A 60 -20.96 9.82 11.44
N ASN A 61 -21.52 9.86 12.65
CA ASN A 61 -21.36 11.00 13.57
C ASN A 61 -19.92 11.22 14.07
N LYS A 62 -19.01 10.27 13.82
CA LYS A 62 -17.57 10.38 14.15
C LYS A 62 -16.70 10.82 12.98
N TYR A 63 -17.25 10.99 11.77
CA TYR A 63 -16.45 11.46 10.63
C TYR A 63 -15.89 12.87 10.82
N ALA A 64 -16.59 13.72 11.58
CA ALA A 64 -16.11 15.05 11.96
C ALA A 64 -15.16 15.05 13.17
N TRP A 65 -15.03 13.92 13.89
CA TRP A 65 -14.17 13.84 15.07
C TRP A 65 -12.69 13.96 14.69
N ARG A 66 -11.93 14.68 15.52
CA ARG A 66 -10.47 14.83 15.44
C ARG A 66 -9.87 14.77 16.85
N PRO A 67 -8.63 14.29 17.01
CA PRO A 67 -8.01 14.12 18.33
C PRO A 67 -7.59 15.45 18.98
N GLY A 68 -7.50 16.54 18.22
CA GLY A 68 -7.11 17.85 18.73
C GLY A 68 -7.15 18.94 17.67
N ALA A 69 -6.93 20.18 18.11
CA ALA A 69 -6.81 21.33 17.23
C ALA A 69 -5.65 21.15 16.24
N GLY A 70 -5.87 21.51 14.97
CA GLY A 70 -4.86 21.39 13.91
C GLY A 70 -4.65 19.96 13.38
N VAL A 71 -5.27 18.95 13.95
CA VAL A 71 -5.18 17.56 13.46
C VAL A 71 -6.36 17.25 12.55
N ARG A 72 -6.11 16.51 11.46
CA ARG A 72 -7.17 16.06 10.54
C ARG A 72 -8.25 15.25 11.27
N SER A 73 -9.52 15.50 10.94
CA SER A 73 -10.64 14.63 11.31
C SER A 73 -10.57 13.28 10.61
N VAL A 74 -11.42 12.35 11.02
CA VAL A 74 -11.61 11.06 10.34
C VAL A 74 -11.90 11.26 8.84
N SER A 75 -12.87 12.12 8.48
CA SER A 75 -13.20 12.39 7.08
C SER A 75 -12.01 12.97 6.32
N GLU A 76 -11.34 13.96 6.93
CA GLU A 76 -10.17 14.62 6.34
C GLU A 76 -9.03 13.61 6.11
N VAL A 77 -8.79 12.65 7.01
CA VAL A 77 -7.77 11.60 6.82
C VAL A 77 -8.10 10.73 5.61
N TYR A 78 -9.32 10.20 5.49
CA TYR A 78 -9.68 9.33 4.37
C TYR A 78 -9.68 10.05 3.02
N VAL A 79 -10.16 11.30 2.98
CA VAL A 79 -10.09 12.14 1.78
C VAL A 79 -8.63 12.49 1.46
N HIS A 80 -7.79 12.72 2.47
CA HIS A 80 -6.36 12.97 2.28
C HIS A 80 -5.65 11.77 1.66
N ILE A 81 -5.96 10.54 2.09
CA ILE A 81 -5.45 9.32 1.47
C ILE A 81 -5.82 9.30 -0.01
N ALA A 82 -7.09 9.53 -0.34
CA ALA A 82 -7.56 9.51 -1.71
C ALA A 82 -6.91 10.59 -2.59
N ASN A 83 -6.84 11.81 -2.09
CA ASN A 83 -6.16 12.92 -2.73
C ASN A 83 -4.68 12.59 -3.03
N GLY A 84 -3.96 12.04 -2.05
CA GLY A 84 -2.56 11.66 -2.22
C GLY A 84 -2.36 10.56 -3.26
N ASN A 85 -3.22 9.54 -3.27
CA ASN A 85 -3.21 8.49 -4.28
C ASN A 85 -3.40 9.05 -5.70
N PHE A 86 -4.43 9.87 -5.92
CA PHE A 86 -4.68 10.48 -7.23
C PHE A 86 -3.55 11.39 -7.68
N LEU A 87 -3.03 12.24 -6.78
CA LEU A 87 -1.90 13.11 -7.08
C LEU A 87 -0.66 12.30 -7.45
N LEU A 88 -0.26 11.32 -6.64
CA LEU A 88 0.95 10.53 -6.88
C LEU A 88 0.83 9.69 -8.17
N LEU A 89 -0.33 9.08 -8.42
CA LEU A 89 -0.56 8.39 -9.70
C LEU A 89 -0.43 9.34 -10.90
N SER A 90 -0.85 10.61 -10.76
CA SER A 90 -0.71 11.58 -11.84
C SER A 90 0.74 11.86 -12.25
N LEU A 91 1.68 11.70 -11.31
CA LEU A 91 3.11 11.82 -11.57
C LEU A 91 3.66 10.66 -12.42
N THR A 92 2.89 9.57 -12.55
CA THR A 92 3.22 8.41 -13.41
C THR A 92 2.59 8.50 -14.80
N GLY A 93 1.80 9.54 -15.08
CA GLY A 93 1.08 9.74 -16.35
C GLY A 93 -0.42 9.38 -16.30
N VAL A 94 -0.95 8.96 -15.15
CA VAL A 94 -2.38 8.72 -14.98
C VAL A 94 -3.11 10.07 -14.93
N LYS A 95 -4.27 10.18 -15.60
CA LYS A 95 -5.06 11.41 -15.53
C LYS A 95 -5.76 11.51 -14.17
N LEU A 96 -5.80 12.72 -13.61
CA LEU A 96 -6.63 12.96 -12.42
C LEU A 96 -8.11 12.70 -12.76
N PRO A 97 -8.88 12.06 -11.86
CA PRO A 97 -10.28 11.79 -12.09
C PRO A 97 -11.08 13.09 -12.12
N ALA A 98 -11.79 13.34 -13.24
CA ALA A 98 -12.54 14.58 -13.46
C ALA A 98 -13.66 14.80 -12.43
N GLU A 99 -14.20 13.73 -11.85
CA GLU A 99 -15.20 13.80 -10.76
C GLU A 99 -14.68 14.60 -9.55
N TYR A 100 -13.43 14.37 -9.15
CA TYR A 100 -12.82 15.02 -7.99
C TYR A 100 -12.01 16.26 -8.36
N PHE A 101 -11.40 16.26 -9.55
CA PHE A 101 -10.53 17.31 -10.06
C PHE A 101 -11.05 17.91 -11.38
N PRO A 102 -12.26 18.50 -11.38
CA PRO A 102 -12.80 19.11 -12.59
C PRO A 102 -12.02 20.36 -12.96
N SER A 103 -11.83 20.59 -14.27
CA SER A 103 -11.44 21.88 -14.83
C SER A 103 -10.15 22.49 -14.25
N LEU A 104 -9.14 21.65 -13.99
CA LEU A 104 -7.83 22.15 -13.54
C LEU A 104 -7.13 22.95 -14.66
N PRO A 105 -6.53 24.11 -14.36
CA PRO A 105 -5.78 24.87 -15.35
C PRO A 105 -4.54 24.08 -15.81
N PRO A 106 -4.13 24.24 -17.07
CA PRO A 106 -2.91 23.61 -17.56
C PRO A 106 -1.70 24.25 -16.87
N GLY A 107 -0.83 23.40 -16.34
CA GLY A 107 0.52 23.73 -15.89
C GLY A 107 1.57 23.44 -16.97
N ALA A 108 2.83 23.34 -16.55
CA ALA A 108 3.95 23.12 -17.46
C ALA A 108 3.83 21.79 -18.23
N LYS A 109 4.19 21.82 -19.52
CA LYS A 109 4.22 20.64 -20.40
C LYS A 109 2.88 19.88 -20.46
N GLY A 110 1.76 20.59 -20.33
CA GLY A 110 0.41 20.01 -20.42
C GLY A 110 -0.01 19.17 -19.21
N LYS A 111 0.77 19.16 -18.12
CA LYS A 111 0.35 18.58 -16.83
C LYS A 111 -0.56 19.56 -16.09
N PRO A 112 -1.45 19.12 -15.18
CA PRO A 112 -2.21 20.02 -14.33
C PRO A 112 -1.30 20.92 -13.49
N ASP A 113 -1.72 22.17 -13.25
CA ASP A 113 -1.02 23.08 -12.35
C ASP A 113 -0.99 22.54 -10.91
N THR A 114 0.21 22.37 -10.35
CA THR A 114 0.40 21.75 -9.03
C THR A 114 -0.25 22.55 -7.90
N GLN A 115 -0.20 23.89 -7.97
CA GLN A 115 -0.83 24.74 -6.96
C GLN A 115 -2.36 24.61 -6.99
N ALA A 116 -2.95 24.56 -8.18
CA ALA A 116 -4.38 24.33 -8.38
C ALA A 116 -4.80 22.94 -7.87
N VAL A 117 -3.98 21.90 -8.10
CA VAL A 117 -4.24 20.56 -7.57
C VAL A 117 -4.24 20.57 -6.04
N PHE A 118 -3.23 21.15 -5.39
CA PHE A 118 -3.18 21.22 -3.93
C PHE A 118 -4.31 22.07 -3.34
N LYS A 119 -4.66 23.19 -3.98
CA LYS A 119 -5.82 24.00 -3.60
C LYS A 119 -7.09 23.14 -3.64
N ARG A 120 -7.29 22.38 -4.72
CA ARG A 120 -8.46 21.49 -4.87
C ARG A 120 -8.49 20.37 -3.84
N MET A 121 -7.34 19.75 -3.54
CA MET A 121 -7.26 18.73 -2.48
C MET A 121 -7.71 19.29 -1.12
N GLY A 122 -7.26 20.51 -0.78
CA GLY A 122 -7.67 21.20 0.44
C GLY A 122 -9.15 21.57 0.48
N GLU A 123 -9.77 21.84 -0.67
CA GLU A 123 -11.22 22.01 -0.78
C GLU A 123 -11.95 20.69 -0.55
N LEU A 124 -11.51 19.60 -1.19
CA LEU A 124 -12.11 18.26 -1.04
C LEU A 124 -12.06 17.79 0.42
N GLU A 125 -10.94 17.99 1.12
CA GLU A 125 -10.84 17.66 2.57
C GLU A 125 -11.89 18.39 3.42
N LYS A 126 -12.34 19.57 2.99
CA LYS A 126 -13.35 20.38 3.69
C LYS A 126 -14.78 20.11 3.26
N THR A 127 -15.01 19.66 2.03
CA THR A 127 -16.35 19.53 1.44
C THR A 127 -16.83 18.10 1.32
N VAL A 128 -15.93 17.12 1.20
CA VAL A 128 -16.26 15.69 1.19
C VAL A 128 -16.22 15.18 2.63
N THR A 129 -17.31 15.38 3.35
CA THR A 129 -17.38 15.05 4.79
C THR A 129 -18.41 13.97 5.12
N ASP A 130 -19.38 13.76 4.24
CA ASP A 130 -20.38 12.70 4.37
C ASP A 130 -19.73 11.31 4.29
N LYS A 131 -20.17 10.37 5.13
CA LYS A 131 -19.56 9.04 5.24
C LYS A 131 -19.57 8.31 3.90
N ASP A 132 -20.68 8.32 3.18
CA ASP A 132 -20.79 7.57 1.94
C ASP A 132 -19.93 8.21 0.84
N ALA A 133 -19.88 9.54 0.77
CA ALA A 133 -19.01 10.24 -0.18
C ALA A 133 -17.52 9.98 0.12
N VAL A 134 -17.12 10.04 1.39
CA VAL A 134 -15.74 9.79 1.83
C VAL A 134 -15.33 8.35 1.53
N THR A 135 -16.15 7.37 1.91
CA THR A 135 -15.81 5.94 1.70
C THR A 135 -15.74 5.59 0.22
N ARG A 136 -16.64 6.13 -0.62
CA ARG A 136 -16.57 5.97 -2.09
C ARG A 136 -15.28 6.53 -2.66
N MET A 137 -14.90 7.75 -2.28
CA MET A 137 -13.68 8.38 -2.77
C MET A 137 -12.41 7.63 -2.33
N LEU A 138 -12.36 7.22 -1.05
CA LEU A 138 -11.28 6.39 -0.51
C LEU A 138 -11.12 5.11 -1.33
N LYS A 139 -12.22 4.33 -1.45
CA LYS A 139 -12.21 3.05 -2.17
C LYS A 139 -11.80 3.21 -3.62
N SER A 140 -12.36 4.20 -4.32
CA SER A 140 -12.00 4.50 -5.72
C SER A 140 -10.50 4.73 -5.88
N SER A 141 -9.89 5.50 -4.98
CA SER A 141 -8.46 5.78 -5.04
C SER A 141 -7.57 4.56 -4.80
N LEU A 142 -7.95 3.69 -3.85
CA LEU A 142 -7.21 2.49 -3.48
C LEU A 142 -7.28 1.45 -4.61
N ASP A 143 -8.46 1.28 -5.20
CA ASP A 143 -8.67 0.39 -6.33
C ASP A 143 -7.91 0.89 -7.57
N GLU A 144 -7.88 2.19 -7.82
CA GLU A 144 -7.10 2.76 -8.94
C GLU A 144 -5.60 2.45 -8.79
N VAL A 145 -5.01 2.63 -7.60
CA VAL A 145 -3.59 2.30 -7.38
C VAL A 145 -3.32 0.82 -7.65
N ARG A 146 -4.17 -0.07 -7.13
CA ARG A 146 -4.02 -1.53 -7.32
C ARG A 146 -4.15 -1.92 -8.78
N ASN A 147 -5.16 -1.41 -9.46
CA ASN A 147 -5.44 -1.70 -10.87
C ASN A 147 -4.33 -1.19 -11.78
N ARG A 148 -3.79 0.00 -11.53
CA ARG A 148 -2.70 0.55 -12.32
C ARG A 148 -1.41 -0.24 -12.10
N LEU A 149 -1.04 -0.52 -10.86
CA LEU A 149 0.19 -1.27 -10.58
C LEU A 149 0.14 -2.68 -11.16
N SER A 150 -0.99 -3.38 -11.06
CA SER A 150 -1.13 -4.75 -11.55
C SER A 150 -0.85 -4.86 -13.06
N GLN A 151 -1.15 -3.80 -13.83
CA GLN A 151 -0.94 -3.73 -15.27
C GLN A 151 0.49 -3.38 -15.68
N LEU A 152 1.32 -2.81 -14.80
CA LEU A 152 2.67 -2.39 -15.15
C LEU A 152 3.65 -3.56 -15.25
N THR A 153 4.43 -3.60 -16.31
CA THR A 153 5.60 -4.48 -16.46
C THR A 153 6.78 -3.99 -15.62
N ALA A 154 7.80 -4.85 -15.44
CA ALA A 154 9.03 -4.47 -14.75
C ALA A 154 9.75 -3.28 -15.43
N ALA A 155 9.82 -3.29 -16.77
CA ALA A 155 10.42 -2.19 -17.54
C ALA A 155 9.64 -0.89 -17.39
N GLU A 156 8.30 -0.94 -17.29
CA GLU A 156 7.49 0.24 -17.08
C GLU A 156 7.66 0.87 -15.70
N LEU A 157 7.99 0.06 -14.68
CA LEU A 157 8.33 0.56 -13.35
C LEU A 157 9.67 1.33 -13.34
N ASP A 158 10.58 1.04 -14.27
CA ASP A 158 11.86 1.75 -14.45
C ASP A 158 11.76 3.03 -15.30
N ARG A 159 10.59 3.32 -15.87
CA ARG A 159 10.41 4.56 -16.64
C ARG A 159 10.72 5.79 -15.77
N PRO A 160 11.37 6.82 -16.33
CA PRO A 160 11.60 8.07 -15.63
C PRO A 160 10.29 8.72 -15.17
N ALA A 161 10.31 9.28 -13.97
CA ALA A 161 9.26 10.11 -13.40
C ALA A 161 9.87 11.35 -12.75
N ASP A 162 9.02 12.31 -12.40
CA ASP A 162 9.41 13.53 -11.71
C ASP A 162 8.57 13.65 -10.44
N PHE A 163 9.24 13.67 -9.28
CA PHE A 163 8.62 13.86 -7.98
C PHE A 163 8.89 15.28 -7.50
N PHE A 164 8.07 16.21 -7.99
CA PHE A 164 8.16 17.64 -7.64
C PHE A 164 9.56 18.23 -7.91
N GLY A 165 10.11 17.95 -9.09
CA GLY A 165 11.44 18.39 -9.53
C GLY A 165 12.56 17.40 -9.21
N GLU A 166 12.31 16.38 -8.37
CA GLU A 166 13.25 15.29 -8.15
C GLU A 166 13.12 14.24 -9.27
N LYS A 167 14.19 14.03 -10.04
CA LYS A 167 14.24 12.95 -11.03
C LYS A 167 14.18 11.59 -10.34
N THR A 168 13.23 10.76 -10.74
CA THR A 168 13.01 9.47 -10.12
C THR A 168 12.46 8.45 -11.11
N THR A 169 11.91 7.32 -10.63
CA THR A 169 11.25 6.30 -11.45
C THR A 169 9.79 6.12 -11.06
N VAL A 170 8.98 5.55 -11.95
CA VAL A 170 7.59 5.15 -11.64
C VAL A 170 7.55 4.24 -10.40
N ARG A 171 8.51 3.31 -10.28
CA ARG A 171 8.67 2.45 -9.09
C ARG A 171 8.74 3.26 -7.80
N ARG A 172 9.57 4.31 -7.75
CA ARG A 172 9.74 5.13 -6.54
C ARG A 172 8.47 5.88 -6.15
N ILE A 173 7.65 6.28 -7.14
CA ILE A 173 6.34 6.89 -6.90
C ILE A 173 5.38 5.88 -6.25
N TYR A 174 5.30 4.64 -6.75
CA TYR A 174 4.50 3.60 -6.09
C TYR A 174 4.99 3.29 -4.67
N LEU A 175 6.30 3.23 -4.44
CA LEU A 175 6.83 3.11 -3.08
C LEU A 175 6.43 4.28 -2.18
N ARG A 176 6.30 5.51 -2.72
CA ARG A 176 5.78 6.65 -1.95
C ARG A 176 4.28 6.50 -1.66
N ILE A 177 3.49 6.00 -2.62
CA ILE A 177 2.06 5.70 -2.40
C ILE A 177 1.91 4.68 -1.28
N PHE A 178 2.66 3.58 -1.32
CA PHE A 178 2.64 2.56 -0.27
C PHE A 178 2.93 3.15 1.11
N ALA A 179 4.00 3.94 1.23
CA ALA A 179 4.37 4.58 2.48
C ALA A 179 3.29 5.57 2.96
N HIS A 180 2.78 6.43 2.08
CA HIS A 180 1.71 7.39 2.39
C HIS A 180 0.44 6.71 2.89
N VAL A 181 0.00 5.65 2.21
CA VAL A 181 -1.19 4.89 2.62
C VAL A 181 -0.96 4.20 3.96
N ASN A 182 0.23 3.63 4.21
CA ASN A 182 0.55 2.99 5.48
C ASN A 182 0.68 3.99 6.65
N GLU A 183 1.23 5.19 6.42
CA GLU A 183 1.26 6.29 7.40
C GLU A 183 -0.15 6.60 7.91
N HIS A 184 -1.11 6.71 6.99
CA HIS A 184 -2.50 7.02 7.34
C HIS A 184 -3.34 5.81 7.73
N TYR A 185 -2.94 4.59 7.36
CA TYR A 185 -3.52 3.36 7.90
C TYR A 185 -3.26 3.29 9.41
N GLY A 186 -2.02 3.46 9.86
CA GLY A 186 -1.70 3.54 11.29
C GLY A 186 -2.48 4.64 12.01
N GLN A 187 -2.58 5.83 11.41
CA GLN A 187 -3.40 6.93 11.92
C GLN A 187 -4.88 6.54 12.07
N SER A 188 -5.46 5.86 11.08
CA SER A 188 -6.88 5.46 11.06
C SER A 188 -7.18 4.39 12.10
N VAL A 189 -6.25 3.44 12.33
CA VAL A 189 -6.34 2.47 13.43
C VAL A 189 -6.38 3.18 14.78
N ALA A 190 -5.49 4.15 15.01
CA ALA A 190 -5.47 4.92 16.25
C ALA A 190 -6.79 5.69 16.46
N TYR A 191 -7.33 6.30 15.40
CA TYR A 191 -8.60 7.04 15.46
C TYR A 191 -9.78 6.14 15.81
N ALA A 192 -9.86 4.95 15.20
CA ALA A 192 -10.87 3.96 15.52
C ALA A 192 -10.81 3.57 17.00
N ARG A 193 -9.62 3.19 17.49
CA ARG A 193 -9.43 2.73 18.87
C ARG A 193 -9.76 3.81 19.90
N VAL A 194 -9.34 5.06 19.68
CA VAL A 194 -9.67 6.19 20.57
C VAL A 194 -11.17 6.46 20.61
N ASN A 195 -11.90 6.16 19.53
CA ASN A 195 -13.37 6.27 19.50
C ASN A 195 -14.09 4.98 19.94
N GLY A 196 -13.40 4.04 20.58
CA GLY A 196 -13.99 2.80 21.09
C GLY A 196 -14.36 1.78 20.02
N ILE A 197 -13.86 1.95 18.78
CA ILE A 197 -14.12 1.03 17.67
C ILE A 197 -12.97 0.03 17.60
N VAL A 198 -13.31 -1.25 17.73
CA VAL A 198 -12.36 -2.35 17.52
C VAL A 198 -12.28 -2.63 16.01
N PRO A 199 -11.10 -2.49 15.37
CA PRO A 199 -10.92 -2.81 13.97
C PRO A 199 -11.43 -4.23 13.66
N PRO A 200 -12.22 -4.43 12.59
CA PRO A 200 -12.91 -5.68 12.33
C PRO A 200 -12.03 -6.94 12.34
N TRP A 201 -10.82 -6.86 11.75
CA TRP A 201 -9.85 -7.97 11.69
C TRP A 201 -9.18 -8.31 13.04
N SER A 202 -9.44 -7.52 14.09
CA SER A 202 -8.85 -7.69 15.42
C SER A 202 -9.86 -8.03 16.51
N GLN A 203 -11.10 -8.35 16.12
CA GLN A 203 -12.12 -8.85 17.04
C GLN A 203 -11.78 -10.27 17.49
N LYS A 204 -12.13 -10.63 18.73
CA LYS A 204 -11.98 -12.01 19.20
C LYS A 204 -13.04 -12.88 18.53
N PRO A 205 -12.72 -14.13 18.15
CA PRO A 205 -13.75 -15.09 17.77
C PRO A 205 -14.77 -15.23 18.91
N GLU A 206 -16.06 -15.26 18.56
CA GLU A 206 -17.14 -15.61 19.49
C GLU A 206 -17.07 -17.08 19.91
#